data_AF-A0A5Q4ZVM2-F1
#
_entry.id   AF-A0A5Q4ZVM2-F1
#
_cell.length_a   1.000
_cell.length_b   1.000
_cell.length_c   1.000
_cell.angle_alpha   90.00
_cell.angle_beta   90.00
_cell.angle_gamma   90.00
#
_symmetry.space_group_name_H-M   'P 1'
#
loop_
_entity.id
_entity.type
_entity.pdbx_description
1 polymer ?
#
loop_
_entity_poly.entity_id
_entity_poly.type
_entity_poly.pdbx_seq_one_letter_code
_entity_poly.pdbx_strand_id
1 'polypeptide(L)'
;MKLRLDEIIERIITINHAWKLSRDEFGNDFVATKSFRDTKSSLQSTLLREFPNDVYLVQATDSSEHGESMYSVRLTQPIKINGIMRTDVEHLPARIAEDLFSSLELQQLIKN
;
A
#
# COMPACT_ATOMS: atom_id res chain seq x y z
N MET A 1 -15.71 -10.53 -12.09
CA MET A 1 -14.50 -11.32 -11.76
C MET A 1 -14.40 -11.35 -10.24
N LYS A 2 -14.21 -12.52 -9.61
CA LYS A 2 -14.07 -12.61 -8.15
C LYS A 2 -12.63 -12.27 -7.79
N LEU A 3 -12.41 -11.13 -7.14
CA LEU A 3 -11.09 -10.70 -6.69
C LEU A 3 -10.61 -11.64 -5.57
N ARG A 4 -9.36 -12.11 -5.62
CA ARG A 4 -8.76 -12.88 -4.52
C ARG A 4 -7.74 -12.03 -3.76
N LEU A 5 -7.70 -12.21 -2.44
CA LEU A 5 -6.84 -11.45 -1.53
C LEU A 5 -5.35 -11.63 -1.86
N ASP A 6 -4.94 -12.86 -2.12
CA ASP A 6 -3.57 -13.20 -2.52
C ASP A 6 -3.17 -12.52 -3.84
N GLU A 7 -4.04 -12.54 -4.84
CA GLU A 7 -3.77 -11.91 -6.15
C GLU A 7 -3.60 -10.40 -6.06
N ILE A 8 -4.44 -9.70 -5.29
CA ILE A 8 -4.31 -8.24 -5.17
C ILE A 8 -3.05 -7.86 -4.39
N ILE A 9 -2.69 -8.61 -3.34
CA ILE A 9 -1.45 -8.40 -2.57
C ILE A 9 -0.23 -8.62 -3.47
N GLU A 10 -0.22 -9.70 -4.25
CA GLU A 10 0.86 -9.98 -5.20
C GLU A 10 1.04 -8.85 -6.23
N ARG A 11 -0.07 -8.33 -6.77
CA ARG A 11 -0.04 -7.18 -7.68
C ARG A 11 0.51 -5.92 -7.02
N ILE A 12 0.10 -5.61 -5.78
CA ILE A 12 0.62 -4.46 -5.03
C ILE A 12 2.14 -4.57 -4.85
N ILE A 13 2.63 -5.74 -4.42
CA ILE A 13 4.05 -5.99 -4.21
C ILE A 13 4.82 -5.84 -5.53
N THR A 14 4.29 -6.40 -6.62
CA THR A 14 4.90 -6.32 -7.95
C THR A 14 5.05 -4.87 -8.43
N ILE A 15 3.99 -4.06 -8.32
CA ILE A 15 4.02 -2.64 -8.70
C ILE A 15 4.95 -1.85 -7.76
N ASN A 16 4.99 -2.18 -6.47
CA ASN A 16 5.91 -1.53 -5.53
C ASN A 16 7.38 -1.81 -5.88
N HIS A 17 7.72 -3.02 -6.32
CA HIS A 17 9.06 -3.34 -6.81
C HIS A 17 9.39 -2.53 -8.08
N ALA A 18 8.46 -2.46 -9.04
CA ALA A 18 8.64 -1.63 -10.25
C ALA A 18 8.82 -0.14 -9.90
N TRP A 19 8.05 0.37 -8.93
CA TRP A 19 8.20 1.72 -8.41
C TRP A 19 9.59 1.97 -7.80
N LYS A 20 10.09 1.07 -6.94
CA LYS A 20 11.43 1.19 -6.33
C LYS A 20 12.51 1.22 -7.40
N LEU A 21 12.47 0.29 -8.36
CA LEU A 21 13.43 0.26 -9.48
C LEU A 21 13.38 1.55 -10.32
N SER A 22 12.18 2.00 -10.71
CA SER A 22 12.01 3.23 -11.50
C SER A 22 12.48 4.47 -10.74
N ARG A 23 12.23 4.53 -9.43
CA ARG A 23 12.69 5.62 -8.57
C ARG A 23 14.21 5.65 -8.45
N ASP A 24 14.83 4.48 -8.26
CA ASP A 24 16.27 4.39 -8.06
C ASP A 24 17.03 4.73 -9.36
N GLU A 25 16.47 4.40 -10.52
CA GLU A 25 17.05 4.70 -11.84
C GLU A 25 16.75 6.13 -12.35
N PHE A 26 15.50 6.58 -12.25
CA PHE A 26 15.02 7.82 -12.90
C PHE A 26 14.57 8.91 -11.94
N GLY A 27 14.59 8.65 -10.62
CA GLY A 27 14.13 9.57 -9.60
C GLY A 27 12.61 9.62 -9.41
N ASN A 28 12.19 10.36 -8.39
CA ASN A 28 10.77 10.52 -8.01
C ASN A 28 9.96 11.33 -9.03
N ASP A 29 10.60 12.19 -9.81
CA ASP A 29 9.91 13.10 -10.72
C ASP A 29 9.56 12.50 -12.09
N PHE A 30 10.15 11.35 -12.42
CA PHE A 30 9.86 10.64 -13.64
C PHE A 30 8.41 10.16 -13.70
N VAL A 31 7.79 10.31 -14.88
CA VAL A 31 6.36 10.07 -15.08
C VAL A 31 5.97 8.62 -14.75
N ALA A 32 6.80 7.64 -15.12
CA ALA A 32 6.53 6.24 -14.80
C ALA A 32 6.64 5.97 -13.29
N THR A 33 7.61 6.58 -12.60
CA THR A 33 7.75 6.46 -11.14
C THR A 33 6.47 6.95 -10.45
N LYS A 34 5.94 8.11 -10.86
CA LYS A 34 4.67 8.64 -10.34
C LYS A 34 3.51 7.69 -10.65
N SER A 35 3.41 7.20 -11.89
CA SER A 35 2.36 6.27 -12.30
C SER A 35 2.38 4.95 -11.53
N PHE A 36 3.55 4.36 -11.25
CA PHE A 36 3.66 3.15 -10.44
C PHE A 36 3.25 3.38 -8.99
N ARG A 37 3.67 4.50 -8.38
CA ARG A 37 3.24 4.88 -7.04
C ARG A 37 1.71 4.99 -6.97
N ASP A 38 1.12 5.71 -7.91
CA ASP A 38 -0.33 5.97 -7.90
C ASP A 38 -1.11 4.67 -8.18
N THR A 39 -0.60 3.80 -9.06
CA THR A 39 -1.16 2.46 -9.31
C THR A 39 -1.09 1.58 -8.06
N LYS A 40 0.05 1.58 -7.35
CA LYS A 40 0.19 0.85 -6.07
C LYS A 40 -0.85 1.33 -5.07
N SER A 41 -0.96 2.64 -4.88
CA SER A 41 -1.90 3.24 -3.92
C SER A 41 -3.36 2.96 -4.29
N SER A 42 -3.70 2.96 -5.58
CA SER A 42 -5.04 2.59 -6.06
C SER A 42 -5.37 1.11 -5.80
N LEU A 43 -4.39 0.21 -5.95
CA LEU A 43 -4.58 -1.20 -5.59
C LEU A 43 -4.70 -1.38 -4.07
N GLN A 44 -3.91 -0.68 -3.28
CA GLN A 44 -4.02 -0.69 -1.82
C GLN A 44 -5.40 -0.17 -1.35
N SER A 45 -5.96 0.85 -2.00
CA SER A 45 -7.30 1.33 -1.66
C SER A 45 -8.41 0.35 -2.04
N THR A 46 -8.24 -0.35 -3.16
CA THR A 46 -9.13 -1.46 -3.53
C THR A 46 -9.06 -2.58 -2.49
N LEU A 47 -7.86 -2.97 -2.05
CA LEU A 47 -7.65 -3.98 -1.01
C LEU A 47 -8.35 -3.59 0.30
N LEU A 48 -8.19 -2.35 0.76
CA LEU A 48 -8.79 -1.85 2.01
C LEU A 48 -10.33 -1.81 1.97
N ARG A 49 -10.93 -1.59 0.80
CA ARG A 49 -12.39 -1.54 0.63
C ARG A 49 -13.02 -2.92 0.43
N GLU A 50 -12.37 -3.79 -0.34
CA GLU A 50 -12.91 -5.12 -0.68
C GLU A 50 -12.63 -6.17 0.39
N PHE A 51 -11.60 -5.96 1.22
CA PHE A 51 -11.20 -6.89 2.28
C PHE A 51 -11.05 -6.19 3.66
N PRO A 52 -12.06 -5.46 4.14
CA PRO A 52 -11.94 -4.60 5.32
C PRO A 52 -11.70 -5.36 6.63
N ASN A 53 -11.90 -6.68 6.65
CA ASN A 53 -11.62 -7.53 7.82
C ASN A 53 -10.20 -8.11 7.80
N ASP A 54 -9.57 -8.16 6.63
CA ASP A 54 -8.27 -8.81 6.42
C ASP A 54 -7.12 -7.82 6.48
N VAL A 55 -7.39 -6.52 6.32
CA VAL A 55 -6.37 -5.47 6.32
C VAL A 55 -6.77 -4.23 7.13
N TYR A 56 -5.78 -3.45 7.54
CA TYR A 56 -5.95 -2.19 8.24
C TYR A 56 -4.73 -1.27 8.05
N LEU A 57 -4.86 0.00 8.40
CA LEU A 57 -3.77 0.98 8.37
C LEU A 57 -3.18 1.16 9.78
N VAL A 58 -1.87 1.26 9.86
CA VAL A 58 -1.14 1.69 11.07
C VAL A 58 -0.15 2.77 10.67
N GLN A 59 0.02 3.79 11.50
CA GLN A 59 1.05 4.80 11.26
C GLN A 59 2.44 4.13 11.27
N ALA A 60 3.20 4.32 10.21
CA ALA A 60 4.52 3.73 10.08
C ALA A 60 5.53 4.51 10.94
N THR A 61 6.21 3.82 11.86
CA THR A 61 7.15 4.42 12.82
C THR A 61 8.53 4.70 12.22
N ASP A 62 8.81 4.18 11.03
CA ASP A 62 10.01 4.39 10.21
C ASP A 62 9.86 5.56 9.21
N SER A 63 8.81 6.36 9.34
CA SER A 63 8.51 7.49 8.45
C SER A 63 9.61 8.57 8.39
N SER A 64 10.54 8.61 9.36
CA SER A 64 11.73 9.47 9.32
C SER A 64 12.65 9.20 8.12
N GLU A 65 12.64 7.99 7.54
CA GLU A 65 13.44 7.65 6.35
C GLU A 65 12.79 8.11 5.03
N HIS A 66 11.50 8.47 5.05
CA HIS A 66 10.73 8.73 3.84
C HIS A 66 10.45 10.21 3.58
N GLY A 67 10.78 11.10 4.52
CA GLY A 67 10.54 12.54 4.39
C GLY A 67 9.07 12.97 4.40
N GLU A 68 8.15 12.00 4.49
CA GLU A 68 6.70 12.19 4.61
C GLU A 68 6.09 11.16 5.57
N SER A 69 4.91 11.48 6.12
CA SER A 69 4.15 10.53 6.95
C SER A 69 3.65 9.37 6.09
N MET A 70 3.80 8.15 6.61
CA MET A 70 3.41 6.92 5.90
C MET A 70 2.48 6.09 6.77
N TYR A 71 1.55 5.40 6.13
CA TYR A 71 0.84 4.27 6.71
C TYR A 71 1.45 2.96 6.23
N SER A 72 1.50 1.97 7.12
CA SER A 72 1.71 0.57 6.76
C SER A 72 0.35 -0.09 6.57
N VAL A 73 0.13 -0.70 5.40
CA VAL A 73 -1.05 -1.53 5.17
C VAL A 73 -0.78 -2.89 5.81
N ARG A 74 -1.39 -3.18 6.95
CA ARG A 74 -1.15 -4.41 7.74
C ARG A 74 -2.18 -5.48 7.43
N LEU A 75 -1.77 -6.74 7.51
CA LEU A 75 -2.64 -7.89 7.43
C LEU A 75 -3.09 -8.31 8.82
N THR A 76 -4.38 -8.59 8.99
CA THR A 76 -4.94 -9.12 10.25
C THR A 76 -4.38 -10.51 10.55
N GLN A 77 -4.08 -11.31 9.51
CA GLN A 77 -3.45 -12.63 9.61
C GLN A 77 -2.31 -12.74 8.58
N PRO A 78 -1.17 -13.35 8.91
CA PRO A 78 -0.10 -13.54 7.93
C PRO A 78 -0.54 -14.37 6.72
N ILE A 79 -0.14 -13.97 5.51
CA ILE A 79 -0.45 -14.67 4.26
C ILE A 79 0.84 -15.02 3.52
N LYS A 80 0.89 -16.22 2.93
CA LYS A 80 2.02 -16.64 2.11
C LYS A 80 1.85 -16.14 0.68
N ILE A 81 2.73 -15.24 0.24
CA ILE A 81 2.77 -14.70 -1.13
C ILE A 81 4.13 -15.03 -1.73
N ASN A 82 4.15 -15.68 -2.89
CA ASN A 82 5.39 -16.06 -3.60
C ASN A 82 6.44 -16.75 -2.71
N GLY A 83 5.97 -17.65 -1.84
CA GLY A 83 6.83 -18.42 -0.94
C GLY A 83 7.15 -17.73 0.39
N ILE A 84 6.86 -16.44 0.54
CA ILE A 84 7.23 -15.61 1.68
C ILE A 84 6.00 -15.31 2.55
N MET A 85 6.12 -15.48 3.87
CA MET A 85 5.08 -15.06 4.81
C MET A 85 5.11 -13.54 4.95
N ARG A 86 3.99 -12.88 4.64
CA ARG A 86 3.82 -11.44 4.73
C ARG A 86 2.89 -11.08 5.87
N THR A 87 3.22 -10.00 6.58
CA THR A 87 2.41 -9.39 7.65
C THR A 87 1.88 -8.01 7.26
N ASP A 88 2.33 -7.49 6.13
CA ASP A 88 2.00 -6.17 5.60
C ASP A 88 2.04 -6.18 4.07
N VAL A 89 1.42 -5.16 3.50
CA VAL A 89 1.19 -4.95 2.07
C VAL A 89 1.77 -3.60 1.67
N GLU A 90 3.01 -3.36 2.09
CA GLU A 90 3.83 -2.19 1.77
C GLU A 90 3.27 -0.85 2.32
N HIS A 91 4.12 0.18 2.28
CA HIS A 91 3.76 1.51 2.77
C HIS A 91 2.93 2.31 1.76
N LEU A 92 2.00 3.12 2.30
CA LEU A 92 1.13 4.07 1.60
C LEU A 92 1.38 5.48 2.16
N PRO A 93 1.80 6.47 1.34
CA PRO A 93 1.92 7.85 1.78
C PRO A 93 0.62 8.40 2.37
N ALA A 94 0.70 9.04 3.53
CA ALA A 94 -0.48 9.58 4.23
C ALA A 94 -1.23 10.59 3.36
N ARG A 95 -0.51 11.46 2.67
CA ARG A 95 -1.09 12.42 1.71
C ARG A 95 -1.91 11.73 0.61
N ILE A 96 -1.44 10.60 0.09
CA ILE A 96 -2.18 9.85 -0.94
C ILE A 96 -3.37 9.10 -0.32
N ALA A 97 -3.26 8.63 0.92
CA ALA A 97 -4.39 8.06 1.62
C ALA A 97 -5.50 9.12 1.80
N GLU A 98 -5.15 10.34 2.18
CA GLU A 98 -6.05 11.49 2.29
C GLU A 98 -6.68 11.88 0.94
N ASP A 99 -5.96 11.71 -0.18
CA ASP A 99 -6.50 11.92 -1.52
C ASP A 99 -7.49 10.80 -1.95
N LEU A 100 -7.30 9.56 -1.46
CA LEU A 100 -8.06 8.38 -1.91
C LEU A 100 -9.27 8.03 -1.04
N PHE A 101 -9.28 8.47 0.21
CA PHE A 101 -10.28 8.11 1.20
C PHE A 101 -10.88 9.36 1.84
N SER A 102 -12.18 9.30 2.14
CA SER A 102 -12.78 10.29 3.03
C SER A 102 -12.19 10.19 4.44
N SER A 103 -12.24 11.28 5.21
CA SER A 103 -11.76 11.26 6.60
C SER A 103 -12.48 10.21 7.47
N LEU A 104 -13.75 9.92 7.17
CA LEU A 104 -14.52 8.88 7.86
C LEU A 104 -14.01 7.47 7.52
N GLU A 105 -13.73 7.20 6.24
CA GLU A 105 -13.12 5.92 5.82
C GLU A 105 -11.76 5.73 6.51
N LEU A 106 -10.90 6.76 6.52
CA LEU A 106 -9.59 6.67 7.16
C LEU A 106 -9.69 6.33 8.66
N GLN A 107 -10.61 6.97 9.39
CA GLN A 107 -10.85 6.67 10.80
C GLN A 107 -11.27 5.22 11.04
N GLN A 108 -11.98 4.61 10.11
CA GLN A 108 -12.40 3.20 10.19
C GLN A 108 -11.27 2.24 9.82
N LEU A 109 -10.39 2.64 8.90
CA LEU A 109 -9.29 1.82 8.42
C LEU A 109 -8.08 1.84 9.37
N ILE A 110 -7.86 2.94 10.10
CA ILE A 110 -6.71 3.10 11.00
C ILE A 110 -6.97 2.36 12.33
N LYS A 111 -5.98 1.57 12.76
CA LYS A 111 -5.93 0.98 14.10
C LYS A 111 -4.69 1.50 14.85
N ASN A 112 -4.89 1.76 16.14
CA ASN A 112 -3.83 2.19 17.08
C ASN A 112 -3.03 0.99 17.60
#